data_AF-A0A084Y0P9-F1
#
_entry.id   AF-A0A084Y0P9-F1
#
_cell.length_a   1.000
_cell.length_b   1.000
_cell.length_c   1.000
_cell.angle_alpha   90.00
_cell.angle_beta   90.00
_cell.angle_gamma   90.00
#
_symmetry.space_group_name_H-M   'P 1'
#
loop_
_entity.id
_entity.type
_entity.pdbx_description
1 polymer ?
#
loop_
_entity_poly.entity_id
_entity_poly.type
_entity_poly.pdbx_seq_one_letter_code
_entity_poly.pdbx_strand_id
1 'polypeptide(L)'
;MVVASWQPIAAILVANGIARPGGERVYALNMERLVAAMLARKRWSDLKAAEAFAVNRGVLVSTTDVRKSNSAVMYLALVSHALLGEVVTDRASASAAAEKLAGLFKRQGYQENYVNGNFDDYVQIGMGKAPLAFIYEYQIVGHALHRSKAIQPDMVLMYPEPTIVNKFVLLATSTRGRAVQAELAGNPELQRIAVEYGLRVADPGLFTAAVKPSGLAVQERINQVIDPPAYELMSEMVEVLTREMAK
;
A
#
# COMPACT_ATOMS: atom_id res chain seq x y z
N MET A 1 -4.26 -2.81 -0.66
CA MET A 1 -3.27 -1.77 -0.33
C MET A 1 -2.74 -1.21 -1.64
N VAL A 2 -2.27 0.04 -1.65
CA VAL A 2 -1.68 0.67 -2.85
C VAL A 2 -0.40 1.41 -2.46
N VAL A 3 0.44 1.66 -3.45
CA VAL A 3 1.53 2.63 -3.36
C VAL A 3 1.07 3.89 -4.07
N ALA A 4 0.81 4.94 -3.30
CA ALA A 4 0.53 6.27 -3.84
C ALA A 4 1.84 6.91 -4.31
N SER A 5 1.80 7.53 -5.47
CA SER A 5 3.00 8.05 -6.13
C SER A 5 2.63 9.17 -7.11
N TRP A 6 3.59 9.55 -7.95
CA TRP A 6 3.51 10.69 -8.83
C TRP A 6 3.84 10.26 -10.27
N GLN A 7 3.24 10.92 -11.25
CA GLN A 7 3.44 10.59 -12.66
C GLN A 7 4.93 10.58 -13.08
N PRO A 8 5.79 11.53 -12.65
CA PRO A 8 7.22 11.47 -12.94
C PRO A 8 7.90 10.24 -12.33
N ILE A 9 7.53 9.86 -11.11
CA ILE A 9 8.04 8.67 -10.44
C ILE A 9 7.59 7.39 -11.17
N ALA A 10 6.32 7.33 -11.58
CA ALA A 10 5.80 6.22 -12.35
C ALA A 10 6.52 6.04 -13.69
N ALA A 11 6.81 7.14 -14.40
CA ALA A 11 7.57 7.10 -15.64
C ALA A 11 8.97 6.50 -15.45
N ILE A 12 9.67 6.86 -14.37
CA ILE A 12 10.96 6.26 -14.00
C ILE A 12 10.79 4.76 -13.76
N LEU A 13 9.83 4.35 -12.94
CA LEU A 13 9.62 2.92 -12.65
C LEU A 13 9.26 2.11 -13.89
N VAL A 14 8.47 2.67 -14.82
CA VAL A 14 8.15 2.05 -16.11
C VAL A 14 9.39 1.90 -16.98
N ALA A 15 10.22 2.94 -17.11
CA ALA A 15 11.46 2.89 -17.91
C ALA A 15 12.47 1.84 -17.40
N ASN A 16 12.34 1.41 -16.14
CA ASN A 16 13.18 0.40 -15.50
C ASN A 16 12.47 -0.97 -15.35
N GLY A 17 11.26 -1.12 -15.91
CA GLY A 17 10.48 -2.36 -15.85
C GLY A 17 9.99 -2.72 -14.44
N ILE A 18 10.00 -1.78 -13.50
CA ILE A 18 9.52 -1.95 -12.13
C ILE A 18 8.00 -1.69 -12.06
N ALA A 19 7.45 -0.93 -13.00
CA ALA A 19 6.02 -0.73 -13.14
C ALA A 19 5.57 -0.92 -14.59
N ARG A 20 4.28 -1.14 -14.80
CA ARG A 20 3.63 -1.16 -16.12
C ARG A 20 2.35 -0.31 -16.06
N PRO A 21 2.00 0.42 -17.13
CA PRO A 21 0.69 1.08 -17.19
C PRO A 21 -0.45 0.07 -17.02
N GLY A 22 -1.44 0.42 -16.20
CA GLY A 22 -2.63 -0.39 -15.93
C GLY A 22 -3.95 0.33 -16.21
N GLY A 23 -3.89 1.59 -16.66
CA GLY A 23 -5.01 2.47 -16.95
C GLY A 23 -4.54 3.92 -16.96
N GLU A 24 -5.46 4.86 -17.13
CA GLU A 24 -5.15 6.27 -16.94
C GLU A 24 -4.71 6.51 -15.49
N ARG A 25 -3.50 7.04 -15.26
CA ARG A 25 -2.94 7.34 -13.92
C ARG A 25 -2.93 6.15 -12.93
N VAL A 26 -3.03 4.92 -13.45
CA VAL A 26 -2.97 3.68 -12.68
C VAL A 26 -1.86 2.80 -13.23
N TYR A 27 -1.07 2.23 -12.33
CA TYR A 27 0.05 1.38 -12.69
C TYR A 27 -0.01 0.07 -11.91
N ALA A 28 0.43 -1.01 -12.56
CA ALA A 28 0.76 -2.25 -11.86
C ALA A 28 2.24 -2.21 -11.48
N LEU A 29 2.53 -2.54 -10.23
CA LEU A 29 3.86 -2.43 -9.62
C LEU A 29 4.44 -3.83 -9.41
N ASN A 30 5.54 -4.13 -10.09
CA ASN A 30 6.24 -5.39 -9.95
C ASN A 30 7.03 -5.38 -8.63
N MET A 31 6.50 -6.05 -7.62
CA MET A 31 7.08 -6.05 -6.27
C MET A 31 8.42 -6.77 -6.20
N GLU A 32 8.62 -7.84 -6.97
CA GLU A 32 9.91 -8.56 -7.02
C GLU A 32 11.04 -7.65 -7.49
N ARG A 33 10.83 -6.93 -8.60
CA ARG A 33 11.81 -5.99 -9.15
C ARG A 33 12.01 -4.79 -8.25
N LEU A 34 10.94 -4.27 -7.65
CA LEU A 34 11.04 -3.16 -6.69
C LEU A 34 11.86 -3.59 -5.46
N VAL A 35 11.53 -4.72 -4.84
CA VAL A 35 12.25 -5.25 -3.67
C VAL A 35 13.70 -5.55 -4.01
N ALA A 36 13.98 -6.14 -5.17
CA ALA A 36 15.34 -6.35 -5.64
C ALA A 36 16.13 -5.03 -5.75
N ALA A 37 15.53 -3.98 -6.32
CA ALA A 37 16.15 -2.66 -6.43
C ALA A 37 16.40 -2.02 -5.04
N MET A 38 15.44 -2.14 -4.12
CA MET A 38 15.58 -1.64 -2.74
C MET A 38 16.67 -2.40 -1.96
N LEU A 39 16.73 -3.73 -2.09
CA LEU A 39 17.76 -4.56 -1.44
C LEU A 39 19.15 -4.29 -2.02
N ALA A 40 19.25 -4.06 -3.33
CA ALA A 40 20.48 -3.63 -4.01
C ALA A 40 20.85 -2.17 -3.74
N ARG A 41 20.09 -1.45 -2.89
CA ARG A 41 20.33 -0.04 -2.52
C ARG A 41 20.45 0.89 -3.71
N LYS A 42 19.71 0.62 -4.80
CA LYS A 42 19.65 1.51 -5.96
C LYS A 42 19.13 2.88 -5.52
N ARG A 43 19.74 3.94 -6.06
CA ARG A 43 19.28 5.31 -5.87
C ARG A 43 18.40 5.73 -7.04
N TRP A 44 17.57 6.75 -6.83
CA TRP A 44 16.76 7.30 -7.91
C TRP A 44 17.63 7.79 -9.08
N SER A 45 18.77 8.43 -8.79
CA SER A 45 19.75 8.85 -9.79
C SER A 45 20.41 7.70 -10.58
N ASP A 46 20.34 6.46 -10.10
CA ASP A 46 20.93 5.30 -10.80
C ASP A 46 19.95 4.66 -11.82
N LEU A 47 18.69 5.13 -11.85
CA LEU A 47 17.64 4.60 -12.70
C LEU A 47 17.61 5.28 -14.08
N LYS A 48 17.11 4.58 -15.09
CA LYS A 48 16.82 5.17 -16.40
C LYS A 48 15.72 6.23 -16.29
N ALA A 49 15.79 7.26 -17.12
CA ALA A 49 14.82 8.36 -17.18
C ALA A 49 14.65 9.13 -15.85
N ALA A 50 15.70 9.18 -15.02
CA ALA A 50 15.66 9.75 -13.68
C ALA A 50 15.63 11.28 -13.64
N GLU A 51 15.67 11.99 -14.78
CA GLU A 51 15.84 13.44 -14.86
C GLU A 51 14.81 14.21 -14.01
N ALA A 52 13.57 13.72 -13.98
CA ALA A 52 12.49 14.34 -13.21
C ALA A 52 12.60 14.11 -11.69
N PHE A 53 13.48 13.20 -11.23
CA PHE A 53 13.68 12.89 -9.82
C PHE A 53 15.09 12.36 -9.51
N ALA A 54 16.12 13.04 -10.01
CA ALA A 54 17.51 12.59 -9.96
C ALA A 54 18.19 12.81 -8.58
N VAL A 55 17.48 12.51 -7.49
CA VAL A 55 18.00 12.67 -6.14
C VAL A 55 18.93 11.51 -5.74
N ASN A 56 19.97 11.81 -4.98
CA ASN A 56 20.91 10.83 -4.41
C ASN A 56 20.32 10.10 -3.18
N ARG A 57 19.03 9.74 -3.25
CA ARG A 57 18.30 8.99 -2.21
C ARG A 57 17.99 7.59 -2.72
N GLY A 58 18.03 6.60 -1.83
CA GLY A 58 17.64 5.23 -2.14
C GLY A 58 16.18 5.13 -2.63
N VAL A 59 15.93 4.22 -3.57
CA VAL A 59 14.58 3.77 -3.88
C VAL A 59 14.07 3.01 -2.66
N LEU A 60 13.02 3.53 -2.04
CA LEU A 60 12.34 2.95 -0.88
C LEU A 60 10.86 3.33 -0.95
N VAL A 61 9.99 2.45 -0.47
CA VAL A 61 8.58 2.76 -0.23
C VAL A 61 8.44 3.19 1.24
N SER A 62 7.87 4.36 1.48
CA SER A 62 7.58 4.82 2.83
C SER A 62 6.37 4.07 3.40
N THR A 63 6.52 3.57 4.61
CA THR A 63 5.46 2.96 5.41
C THR A 63 5.63 3.36 6.88
N THR A 64 4.66 2.96 7.70
CA THR A 64 4.60 3.24 9.13
C THR A 64 5.57 2.38 9.96
N ASP A 65 5.62 2.63 11.27
CA ASP A 65 6.32 1.77 12.23
C ASP A 65 5.64 0.38 12.29
N VAL A 66 6.40 -0.65 11.93
CA VAL A 66 5.94 -2.04 11.88
C VAL A 66 5.50 -2.58 13.26
N ARG A 67 6.00 -1.99 14.34
CA ARG A 67 5.67 -2.39 15.72
C ARG A 67 4.29 -1.93 16.17
N LYS A 68 3.72 -0.94 15.45
CA LYS A 68 2.52 -0.22 15.90
C LYS A 68 1.41 -0.19 14.87
N SER A 69 1.73 -0.41 13.59
CA SER A 69 0.79 -0.19 12.50
C SER A 69 0.63 -1.41 11.59
N ASN A 70 -0.64 -1.78 11.40
CA ASN A 70 -1.03 -2.85 10.49
C ASN A 70 -0.59 -2.58 9.04
N SER A 71 -0.53 -1.32 8.57
CA SER A 71 -0.07 -1.04 7.20
C SER A 71 1.38 -1.48 6.97
N ALA A 72 2.25 -1.35 7.97
CA ALA A 72 3.63 -1.82 7.86
C ALA A 72 3.75 -3.34 7.98
N VAL A 73 2.88 -3.98 8.77
CA VAL A 73 2.76 -5.45 8.83
C VAL A 73 2.29 -6.02 7.47
N MET A 74 1.30 -5.38 6.83
CA MET A 74 0.85 -5.76 5.48
C MET A 74 1.92 -5.51 4.41
N TYR A 75 2.71 -4.43 4.56
CA TYR A 75 3.86 -4.19 3.69
C TYR A 75 4.93 -5.27 3.87
N LEU A 76 5.22 -5.68 5.11
CA LEU A 76 6.16 -6.76 5.42
C LEU A 76 5.75 -8.08 4.75
N ALA A 77 4.46 -8.42 4.77
CA ALA A 77 3.93 -9.59 4.07
C ALA A 77 4.15 -9.51 2.55
N LEU A 78 3.94 -8.34 1.94
CA LEU A 78 4.18 -8.15 0.50
C LEU A 78 5.66 -8.26 0.13
N VAL A 79 6.55 -7.63 0.91
CA VAL A 79 7.98 -7.66 0.59
C VAL A 79 8.62 -9.01 0.89
N SER A 80 8.08 -9.80 1.83
CA SER A 80 8.52 -11.18 2.04
C SER A 80 8.05 -12.11 0.92
N HIS A 81 6.80 -11.97 0.48
CA HIS A 81 6.33 -12.70 -0.70
C HIS A 81 7.14 -12.35 -1.94
N ALA A 82 7.42 -11.07 -2.19
CA ALA A 82 8.24 -10.64 -3.33
C ALA A 82 9.71 -11.11 -3.23
N LEU A 83 10.20 -11.39 -2.03
CA LEU A 83 11.54 -11.92 -1.80
C LEU A 83 11.61 -13.44 -2.05
N LEU A 84 10.58 -14.18 -1.65
CA LEU A 84 10.58 -15.65 -1.67
C LEU A 84 9.83 -16.25 -2.87
N GLY A 85 8.93 -15.50 -3.49
CA GLY A 85 8.02 -15.96 -4.55
C GLY A 85 6.75 -16.62 -4.02
N GLU A 86 6.61 -16.80 -2.70
CA GLU A 86 5.48 -17.44 -2.05
C GLU A 86 5.21 -16.89 -0.64
N VAL A 87 4.06 -17.23 -0.06
CA VAL A 87 3.70 -16.86 1.31
C VAL A 87 4.59 -17.63 2.29
N VAL A 88 5.09 -16.96 3.33
CA VAL A 88 5.89 -17.60 4.38
C VAL A 88 5.04 -18.59 5.17
N THR A 89 5.46 -19.86 5.21
CA THR A 89 4.71 -20.95 5.88
C THR A 89 5.43 -21.57 7.07
N ASP A 90 6.69 -21.23 7.32
CA ASP A 90 7.48 -21.77 8.42
C ASP A 90 8.37 -20.71 9.10
N ARG A 91 8.81 -21.03 10.32
CA ARG A 91 9.58 -20.11 11.17
C ARG A 91 10.99 -19.81 10.66
N ALA A 92 11.65 -20.79 10.02
CA ALA A 92 13.00 -20.58 9.51
C ALA A 92 12.98 -19.58 8.36
N SER A 93 12.05 -19.75 7.42
CA SER A 93 11.80 -18.81 6.32
C SER A 93 11.34 -17.44 6.84
N ALA A 94 10.49 -17.40 7.87
CA ALA A 94 10.04 -16.16 8.51
C ALA A 94 11.20 -15.34 9.06
N SER A 95 12.06 -15.96 9.89
CA SER A 95 13.21 -15.31 10.48
C SER A 95 14.21 -14.84 9.42
N ALA A 96 14.58 -15.71 8.47
CA ALA A 96 15.54 -15.36 7.42
C ALA A 96 15.04 -14.23 6.50
N ALA A 97 13.75 -14.23 6.14
CA ALA A 97 13.16 -13.16 5.35
C ALA A 97 13.16 -11.83 6.12
N ALA A 98 12.74 -11.84 7.39
CA ALA A 98 12.70 -10.64 8.22
C ALA A 98 14.09 -10.01 8.40
N GLU A 99 15.13 -10.81 8.65
CA GLU A 99 16.52 -10.33 8.74
C GLU A 99 16.97 -9.65 7.45
N LYS A 100 16.73 -10.29 6.30
CA LYS A 100 17.11 -9.73 4.99
C LYS A 100 16.35 -8.44 4.65
N LEU A 101 15.10 -8.33 5.10
CA LEU A 101 14.22 -7.20 4.81
C LEU A 101 14.33 -6.06 5.82
N ALA A 102 14.96 -6.26 6.98
CA ALA A 102 15.08 -5.24 8.03
C ALA A 102 15.68 -3.92 7.51
N GLY A 103 16.64 -4.01 6.59
CA GLY A 103 17.26 -2.85 5.96
C GLY A 103 16.28 -1.97 5.16
N LEU A 104 15.15 -2.51 4.71
CA LEU A 104 14.11 -1.74 4.01
C LEU A 104 13.31 -0.85 4.95
N PHE A 105 13.15 -1.26 6.21
CA PHE A 105 12.41 -0.51 7.24
C PHE A 105 13.34 0.48 7.93
N LYS A 106 14.54 0.01 8.35
CA LYS A 106 15.53 0.82 9.04
C LYS A 106 15.96 2.08 8.26
N ARG A 107 16.09 1.98 6.93
CA ARG A 107 16.56 3.10 6.09
C ARG A 107 15.49 4.16 5.79
N GLN A 108 14.24 3.97 6.22
CA GLN A 108 13.18 4.96 6.02
C GLN A 108 13.33 6.17 6.97
N GLY A 109 14.17 6.05 8.01
CA GLY A 109 14.33 7.09 9.01
C GLY A 109 13.16 7.11 10.00
N TYR A 110 12.64 8.29 10.31
CA TYR A 110 11.44 8.40 11.15
C TYR A 110 10.24 7.77 10.46
N GLN A 111 9.52 6.90 11.20
CA GLN A 111 8.33 6.22 10.71
C GLN A 111 7.14 6.60 11.60
N GLU A 112 6.05 6.98 10.95
CA GLU A 112 4.81 7.33 11.62
C GLU A 112 4.20 6.13 12.35
N ASN A 113 3.61 6.37 13.51
CA ASN A 113 2.93 5.30 14.27
C ASN A 113 1.61 4.87 13.60
N TYR A 114 1.02 5.75 12.79
CA TYR A 114 -0.26 5.55 12.12
C TYR A 114 -0.16 5.92 10.65
N VAL A 115 -0.89 5.20 9.80
CA VAL A 115 -0.86 5.39 8.34
C VAL A 115 -1.29 6.80 7.91
N ASN A 116 -2.06 7.51 8.74
CA ASN A 116 -2.49 8.88 8.48
C ASN A 116 -1.30 9.81 8.28
N GLY A 117 -0.22 9.70 9.06
CA GLY A 117 0.96 10.54 8.88
C GLY A 117 1.65 10.30 7.53
N ASN A 118 1.80 9.02 7.12
CA ASN A 118 2.36 8.68 5.81
C ASN A 118 1.48 9.18 4.65
N PHE A 119 0.15 9.15 4.85
CA PHE A 119 -0.81 9.69 3.89
C PHE A 119 -0.78 11.22 3.82
N ASP A 120 -0.69 11.89 4.97
CA ASP A 120 -0.61 13.35 5.04
C ASP A 120 0.69 13.87 4.40
N ASP A 121 1.83 13.20 4.62
CA ASP A 121 3.09 13.48 3.92
C ASP A 121 2.92 13.42 2.39
N TYR A 122 2.21 12.40 1.90
CA TYR A 122 1.92 12.26 0.47
C TYR A 122 1.05 13.40 -0.05
N VAL A 123 -0.07 13.70 0.61
CA VAL A 123 -1.02 14.68 0.08
C VAL A 123 -0.57 16.13 0.27
N GLN A 124 0.08 16.45 1.40
CA GLN A 124 0.41 17.82 1.77
C GLN A 124 1.82 18.26 1.36
N ILE A 125 2.80 17.35 1.38
CA ILE A 125 4.21 17.70 1.13
C ILE A 125 4.65 17.34 -0.28
N GLY A 126 4.21 16.19 -0.79
CA GLY A 126 4.40 15.81 -2.19
C GLY A 126 5.63 14.95 -2.48
N MET A 127 5.95 14.81 -3.77
CA MET A 127 6.91 13.82 -4.28
C MET A 127 8.31 13.87 -3.66
N GLY A 128 8.76 15.06 -3.26
CA GLY A 128 10.08 15.24 -2.63
C GLY A 128 10.20 14.44 -1.33
N LYS A 129 9.17 14.49 -0.49
CA LYS A 129 9.10 13.77 0.78
C LYS A 129 8.63 12.33 0.57
N ALA A 130 7.54 12.13 -0.17
CA ALA A 130 6.85 10.85 -0.33
C ALA A 130 6.73 10.46 -1.82
N PRO A 131 7.82 10.00 -2.46
CA PRO A 131 7.77 9.57 -3.87
C PRO A 131 7.00 8.25 -4.06
N LEU A 132 7.02 7.38 -3.04
CA LEU A 132 6.33 6.09 -2.99
C LEU A 132 5.79 5.90 -1.58
N ALA A 133 4.49 6.08 -1.37
CA ALA A 133 3.85 5.95 -0.06
C ALA A 133 2.91 4.74 -0.01
N PHE A 134 3.20 3.79 0.87
CA PHE A 134 2.32 2.65 1.12
C PHE A 134 1.13 3.06 2.00
N ILE A 135 -0.08 3.02 1.45
CA ILE A 135 -1.30 3.49 2.09
C ILE A 135 -2.47 2.53 1.86
N TYR A 136 -3.55 2.74 2.61
CA TYR A 136 -4.83 2.12 2.27
C TYR A 136 -5.49 2.88 1.12
N GLU A 137 -6.05 2.15 0.16
CA GLU A 137 -6.77 2.75 -0.97
C GLU A 137 -7.96 3.61 -0.53
N TYR A 138 -8.67 3.19 0.52
CA TYR A 138 -9.82 3.94 1.02
C TYR A 138 -9.43 5.36 1.48
N GLN A 139 -8.19 5.59 1.93
CA GLN A 139 -7.76 6.91 2.39
C GLN A 139 -7.70 7.90 1.24
N ILE A 140 -7.06 7.52 0.12
CA ILE A 140 -6.97 8.39 -1.05
C ILE A 140 -8.31 8.51 -1.78
N VAL A 141 -9.12 7.45 -1.80
CA VAL A 141 -10.46 7.49 -2.39
C VAL A 141 -11.38 8.38 -1.56
N GLY A 142 -11.45 8.18 -0.24
CA GLY A 142 -12.25 9.03 0.65
C GLY A 142 -11.78 10.49 0.63
N HIS A 143 -10.47 10.72 0.46
CA HIS A 143 -9.92 12.05 0.21
C HIS A 143 -10.47 12.65 -1.09
N ALA A 144 -10.43 11.91 -2.20
CA ALA A 144 -10.92 12.37 -3.51
C ALA A 144 -12.43 12.67 -3.53
N LEU A 145 -13.21 11.90 -2.78
CA LEU A 145 -14.67 12.04 -2.72
C LEU A 145 -15.11 13.21 -1.84
N HIS A 146 -14.28 13.64 -0.89
CA HIS A 146 -14.56 14.82 -0.08
C HIS A 146 -14.32 16.09 -0.90
N ARG A 147 -15.39 16.73 -1.38
CA ARG A 147 -15.39 17.87 -2.34
C ARG A 147 -14.47 19.05 -2.00
N SER A 148 -14.00 19.18 -0.76
CA SER A 148 -13.04 20.21 -0.34
C SER A 148 -11.58 19.82 -0.54
N LYS A 149 -11.30 18.61 -1.02
CA LYS A 149 -9.96 18.01 -1.07
C LYS A 149 -9.64 17.60 -2.50
N ALA A 150 -8.78 18.37 -3.17
CA ALA A 150 -8.46 18.16 -4.57
C ALA A 150 -7.37 17.08 -4.76
N ILE A 151 -7.58 16.19 -5.71
CA ILE A 151 -6.53 15.30 -6.22
C ILE A 151 -5.64 16.10 -7.16
N GLN A 152 -4.34 16.10 -6.90
CA GLN A 152 -3.40 16.82 -7.76
C GLN A 152 -3.26 16.10 -9.11
N PRO A 153 -3.10 16.83 -10.25
CA PRO A 153 -3.13 16.23 -11.58
C PRO A 153 -2.06 15.17 -11.86
N ASP A 154 -0.97 15.20 -11.11
CA ASP A 154 0.18 14.31 -11.24
C ASP A 154 0.16 13.15 -10.23
N MET A 155 -0.83 13.08 -9.33
CA MET A 155 -1.02 11.94 -8.45
C MET A 155 -1.41 10.69 -9.23
N VAL A 156 -0.82 9.56 -8.88
CA VAL A 156 -1.10 8.26 -9.49
C VAL A 156 -1.20 7.17 -8.44
N LEU A 157 -1.94 6.11 -8.75
CA LEU A 157 -2.03 4.92 -7.91
C LEU A 157 -1.29 3.75 -8.54
N MET A 158 -0.37 3.16 -7.78
CA MET A 158 0.33 1.95 -8.16
C MET A 158 -0.22 0.79 -7.33
N TYR A 159 -0.71 -0.24 -8.00
CA TYR A 159 -1.20 -1.46 -7.39
C TYR A 159 -0.06 -2.49 -7.39
N PRO A 160 0.48 -2.89 -6.23
CA PRO A 160 1.38 -4.04 -6.13
C PRO A 160 0.81 -5.26 -6.85
N GLU A 161 1.63 -6.00 -7.58
CA GLU A 161 1.26 -7.29 -8.17
C GLU A 161 2.21 -8.39 -7.67
N PRO A 162 1.74 -9.33 -6.84
CA PRO A 162 0.42 -9.31 -6.17
C PRO A 162 0.30 -8.19 -5.12
N THR A 163 -0.94 -7.80 -4.78
CA THR A 163 -1.26 -6.91 -3.66
C THR A 163 -1.81 -7.69 -2.47
N ILE A 164 -2.10 -6.98 -1.38
CA ILE A 164 -2.74 -7.51 -0.18
C ILE A 164 -3.95 -6.65 0.16
N VAL A 165 -5.06 -7.27 0.55
CA VAL A 165 -6.30 -6.58 0.88
C VAL A 165 -6.50 -6.56 2.39
N ASN A 166 -6.68 -5.38 2.95
CA ASN A 166 -7.13 -5.24 4.32
C ASN A 166 -8.66 -5.31 4.37
N LYS A 167 -9.20 -6.25 5.15
CA LYS A 167 -10.64 -6.42 5.33
C LYS A 167 -11.05 -5.84 6.69
N PHE A 168 -12.06 -4.98 6.70
CA PHE A 168 -12.73 -4.58 7.93
C PHE A 168 -13.81 -5.60 8.24
N VAL A 169 -13.67 -6.33 9.34
CA VAL A 169 -14.58 -7.42 9.72
C VAL A 169 -15.28 -7.06 11.02
N LEU A 170 -16.62 -7.09 11.01
CA LEU A 170 -17.43 -7.01 12.21
C LEU A 170 -17.72 -8.43 12.72
N LEU A 171 -17.28 -8.74 13.94
CA LEU A 171 -17.58 -9.99 14.61
C LEU A 171 -18.75 -9.81 15.58
N ALA A 172 -19.95 -10.24 15.17
CA ALA A 172 -21.16 -10.12 15.98
C ALA A 172 -21.30 -11.28 16.99
N THR A 173 -21.28 -10.96 18.29
CA THR A 173 -21.41 -11.95 19.39
C THR A 173 -22.82 -12.00 20.01
N SER A 174 -23.77 -11.19 19.51
CA SER A 174 -25.15 -11.13 20.01
C SER A 174 -26.17 -11.06 18.87
N THR A 175 -27.45 -11.33 19.19
CA THR A 175 -28.55 -11.20 18.21
C THR A 175 -28.67 -9.78 17.66
N ARG A 176 -28.56 -8.76 18.52
CA ARG A 176 -28.57 -7.35 18.06
C ARG A 176 -27.35 -7.02 17.20
N GLY A 177 -26.18 -7.54 17.54
CA GLY A 177 -24.98 -7.39 16.72
C GLY A 177 -25.12 -8.00 15.33
N ARG A 178 -25.78 -9.16 15.22
CA ARG A 178 -26.07 -9.79 13.92
C ARG A 178 -27.01 -8.96 13.06
N ALA A 179 -28.00 -8.29 13.68
CA ALA A 179 -28.86 -7.35 12.95
C ALA A 179 -28.05 -6.18 12.36
N VAL A 180 -27.15 -5.58 13.14
CA VAL A 180 -26.24 -4.52 12.65
C VAL A 180 -25.34 -5.03 11.52
N GLN A 181 -24.79 -6.23 11.66
CA GLN A 181 -23.97 -6.85 10.62
C GLN A 181 -24.75 -7.05 9.31
N ALA A 182 -26.02 -7.47 9.40
CA ALA A 182 -26.88 -7.63 8.24
C ALA A 182 -27.17 -6.29 7.54
N GLU A 183 -27.47 -5.23 8.31
CA GLU A 183 -27.67 -3.88 7.78
C GLU A 183 -26.39 -3.38 7.08
N LEU A 184 -25.23 -3.49 7.72
CA LEU A 184 -23.96 -3.06 7.12
C LEU A 184 -23.65 -3.79 5.80
N ALA A 185 -24.09 -5.03 5.64
CA ALA A 185 -23.85 -5.83 4.44
C ALA A 185 -24.88 -5.58 3.32
N GLY A 186 -26.15 -5.36 3.67
CA GLY A 186 -27.26 -5.38 2.71
C GLY A 186 -27.98 -4.04 2.50
N ASN A 187 -27.82 -3.07 3.40
CA ASN A 187 -28.54 -1.81 3.32
C ASN A 187 -27.92 -0.89 2.25
N PRO A 188 -28.65 -0.50 1.19
CA PRO A 188 -28.09 0.32 0.11
C PRO A 188 -27.55 1.67 0.56
N GLU A 189 -28.17 2.29 1.57
CA GLU A 189 -27.71 3.58 2.09
C GLU A 189 -26.40 3.44 2.87
N LEU A 190 -26.26 2.38 3.67
CA LEU A 190 -25.00 2.10 4.37
C LEU A 190 -23.87 1.73 3.40
N GLN A 191 -24.18 1.02 2.31
CA GLN A 191 -23.21 0.75 1.24
C GLN A 191 -22.78 2.05 0.55
N ARG A 192 -23.72 2.97 0.27
CA ARG A 192 -23.44 4.29 -0.30
C ARG A 192 -22.53 5.11 0.62
N ILE A 193 -22.82 5.14 1.93
CA ILE A 193 -21.98 5.80 2.93
C ILE A 193 -20.59 5.17 2.97
N ALA A 194 -20.47 3.83 2.95
CA ALA A 194 -19.17 3.16 2.92
C ALA A 194 -18.32 3.61 1.71
N VAL A 195 -18.94 3.78 0.54
CA VAL A 195 -18.28 4.32 -0.66
C VAL A 195 -17.85 5.77 -0.47
N GLU A 196 -18.64 6.64 0.19
CA GLU A 196 -18.22 8.02 0.52
C GLU A 196 -16.94 8.07 1.36
N TYR A 197 -16.73 7.06 2.22
CA TYR A 197 -15.50 6.87 3.00
C TYR A 197 -14.40 6.10 2.24
N GLY A 198 -14.59 5.86 0.94
CA GLY A 198 -13.63 5.22 0.05
C GLY A 198 -13.53 3.70 0.16
N LEU A 199 -14.45 3.05 0.88
CA LEU A 199 -14.46 1.60 1.01
C LEU A 199 -15.01 0.95 -0.27
N ARG A 200 -14.39 -0.15 -0.68
CA ARG A 200 -14.96 -1.04 -1.68
C ARG A 200 -16.13 -1.80 -1.07
N VAL A 201 -17.23 -1.84 -1.81
CA VAL A 201 -18.49 -2.51 -1.44
C VAL A 201 -18.75 -3.71 -2.35
N ALA A 202 -19.79 -4.48 -2.03
CA ALA A 202 -20.13 -5.70 -2.78
C ALA A 202 -20.44 -5.44 -4.26
N ASP A 203 -20.94 -4.24 -4.59
CA ASP A 203 -21.15 -3.77 -5.96
C ASP A 203 -19.95 -2.93 -6.45
N PRO A 204 -19.08 -3.48 -7.33
CA PRO A 204 -17.94 -2.74 -7.87
C PRO A 204 -18.36 -1.55 -8.75
N GLY A 205 -19.55 -1.62 -9.35
CA GLY A 205 -20.10 -0.56 -10.20
C GLY A 205 -20.45 0.68 -9.38
N LEU A 206 -21.07 0.50 -8.20
CA LEU A 206 -21.36 1.60 -7.27
C LEU A 206 -20.08 2.34 -6.86
N PHE A 207 -19.03 1.60 -6.50
CA PHE A 207 -17.73 2.18 -6.13
C PHE A 207 -17.10 2.96 -7.27
N THR A 208 -16.95 2.35 -8.45
CA THR A 208 -16.28 3.01 -9.60
C THR A 208 -17.06 4.21 -10.12
N ALA A 209 -18.39 4.14 -10.15
CA ALA A 209 -19.24 5.26 -10.55
C ALA A 209 -19.12 6.45 -9.60
N ALA A 210 -18.98 6.20 -8.28
CA ALA A 210 -18.80 7.27 -7.30
C ALA A 210 -17.43 7.93 -7.40
N VAL A 211 -16.37 7.17 -7.68
CA VAL A 211 -14.99 7.69 -7.75
C VAL A 211 -14.72 8.45 -9.04
N LYS A 212 -15.29 8.04 -10.17
CA LYS A 212 -15.00 8.62 -11.51
C LYS A 212 -15.09 10.17 -11.57
N PRO A 213 -16.10 10.84 -10.99
CA PRO A 213 -16.18 12.31 -11.02
C PRO A 213 -15.07 13.03 -10.24
N SER A 214 -14.36 12.34 -9.33
CA SER A 214 -13.28 12.95 -8.54
C SER A 214 -11.97 13.16 -9.33
N GLY A 215 -11.85 12.54 -10.51
CA GLY A 215 -10.61 12.55 -11.30
C GLY A 215 -9.52 11.59 -10.78
N LEU A 216 -9.76 10.90 -9.66
CA LEU A 216 -8.91 9.80 -9.21
C LEU A 216 -9.21 8.55 -10.05
N ALA A 217 -8.17 7.97 -10.63
CA ALA A 217 -8.28 6.69 -11.32
C ALA A 217 -7.97 5.53 -10.37
N VAL A 218 -8.78 4.48 -10.42
CA VAL A 218 -8.69 3.27 -9.60
C VAL A 218 -8.91 2.02 -10.46
N GLN A 219 -8.39 0.87 -10.03
CA GLN A 219 -8.75 -0.41 -10.65
C GLN A 219 -10.18 -0.82 -10.25
N GLU A 220 -11.01 -1.24 -11.19
CA GLU A 220 -12.35 -1.76 -10.87
C GLU A 220 -12.26 -3.05 -10.03
N ARG A 221 -11.38 -3.97 -10.44
CA ARG A 221 -11.20 -5.28 -9.80
C ARG A 221 -9.74 -5.52 -9.44
N ILE A 222 -9.53 -6.13 -8.28
CA ILE A 222 -8.22 -6.51 -7.77
C ILE A 222 -8.15 -8.04 -7.80
N ASN A 223 -7.41 -8.59 -8.77
CA ASN A 223 -7.41 -10.03 -9.04
C ASN A 223 -6.14 -10.74 -8.54
N GLN A 224 -5.03 -10.02 -8.39
CA GLN A 224 -3.76 -10.58 -7.93
C GLN A 224 -3.56 -10.23 -6.45
N VAL A 225 -4.07 -11.08 -5.56
CA VAL A 225 -4.04 -10.87 -4.11
C VAL A 225 -3.36 -12.04 -3.43
N ILE A 226 -2.51 -11.75 -2.45
CA ILE A 226 -1.99 -12.73 -1.50
C ILE A 226 -2.65 -12.55 -0.14
N ASP A 227 -2.69 -13.63 0.64
CA ASP A 227 -2.93 -13.56 2.07
C ASP A 227 -1.61 -13.31 2.81
N PRO A 228 -1.62 -12.61 3.96
CA PRO A 228 -0.45 -12.54 4.80
C PRO A 228 -0.12 -13.93 5.37
N PRO A 229 1.15 -14.19 5.75
CA PRO A 229 1.51 -15.32 6.60
C PRO A 229 0.61 -15.42 7.85
N ALA A 230 0.55 -16.62 8.43
CA ALA A 230 -0.20 -16.85 9.66
C ALA A 230 0.24 -15.86 10.76
N TYR A 231 -0.69 -15.50 11.65
CA TYR A 231 -0.48 -14.47 12.68
C TYR A 231 0.80 -14.71 13.51
N GLU A 232 1.12 -15.96 13.85
CA GLU A 232 2.31 -16.28 14.64
C GLU A 232 3.60 -16.06 13.86
N LEU A 233 3.60 -16.36 12.57
CA LEU A 233 4.75 -16.11 11.69
C LEU A 233 4.91 -14.61 11.47
N MET A 234 3.82 -13.88 11.25
CA MET A 234 3.89 -12.42 11.14
C MET A 234 4.44 -11.78 12.42
N SER A 235 3.98 -12.24 13.59
CA SER A 235 4.47 -11.77 14.88
C SER A 235 5.98 -12.04 15.04
N GLU A 236 6.43 -13.26 14.72
CA GLU A 236 7.86 -13.62 14.74
C GLU A 236 8.69 -12.74 13.79
N MET A 237 8.20 -12.49 12.58
CA MET A 237 8.87 -11.60 11.63
C MET A 237 8.98 -10.17 12.16
N VAL A 238 7.93 -9.64 12.78
CA VAL A 238 7.93 -8.30 13.38
C VAL A 238 8.93 -8.21 14.53
N GLU A 239 9.03 -9.24 15.37
CA GLU A 239 10.02 -9.30 16.45
C GLU A 239 11.46 -9.32 15.94
N VAL A 240 11.75 -10.20 14.95
CA VAL A 240 13.06 -10.27 14.30
C VAL A 240 13.43 -8.91 13.70
N LEU A 241 12.50 -8.31 12.94
CA LEU A 241 12.70 -7.03 12.30
C LEU A 241 12.96 -5.91 13.31
N THR A 242 12.23 -5.92 14.44
CA THR A 242 12.41 -4.98 15.54
C THR A 242 13.80 -5.08 16.17
N ARG A 243 14.31 -6.30 16.36
CA ARG A 243 15.67 -6.53 16.88
C ARG A 243 16.73 -6.02 15.89
N GLU A 244 16.57 -6.32 14.60
CA GLU A 244 17.51 -5.87 13.57
C GLU A 244 17.51 -4.34 13.38
N MET A 245 16.37 -3.67 13.58
CA MET A 245 16.30 -2.21 13.55
C MET A 245 17.04 -1.54 14.72
N ALA A 246 17.22 -2.24 15.84
CA ALA A 246 17.88 -1.73 17.04
C ALA A 246 19.41 -1.91 17.05
N LYS A 247 19.93 -2.82 16.21
CA LYS A 247 21.38 -2.94 15.93
C LYS A 247 21.84 -1.80 15.05
#